data_AF-A0A968W2L6-F1
#
_entry.id   AF-A0A968W2L6-F1
#
_cell.length_a   1.000
_cell.length_b   1.000
_cell.length_c   1.000
_cell.angle_alpha   90.00
_cell.angle_beta   90.00
_cell.angle_gamma   90.00
#
_symmetry.space_group_name_H-M   'P 1'
#
loop_
_entity.id
_entity.type
_entity.pdbx_description
1 polymer ?
#
loop_
_entity_poly.entity_id
_entity_poly.type
_entity_poly.pdbx_seq_one_letter_code
_entity_poly.pdbx_strand_id
1 'polypeptide(L)' 'MTKRIPQGHAELSMYLPKELKSKFKVACAKRDRPMSEITRQLIEEWLKKEGELD' A
#
# COMPACT_ATOMS: atom_id res chain seq x y z
N MET A 1 20.73 4.44 8.91
CA MET A 1 19.82 4.06 10.01
C MET A 1 19.01 2.86 9.56
N THR A 2 19.20 1.69 10.17
CA THR A 2 18.43 0.48 9.82
C THR A 2 17.02 0.66 10.35
N LYS A 3 16.03 0.85 9.46
CA LYS A 3 14.62 0.96 9.87
C LYS A 3 14.20 -0.37 10.51
N ARG A 4 13.69 -0.33 11.74
CA ARG A 4 13.16 -1.50 12.43
C ARG A 4 11.77 -1.82 11.87
N ILE A 5 11.66 -2.89 11.10
CA ILE A 5 10.38 -3.41 10.63
C ILE A 5 9.68 -4.10 11.81
N PRO A 6 8.38 -3.83 12.08
CA PRO A 6 7.63 -4.53 13.12
C PRO A 6 7.61 -6.05 12.89
N GLN A 7 7.51 -6.82 13.99
CA GLN A 7 7.39 -8.28 13.89
C GLN A 7 6.15 -8.66 13.04
N GLY A 8 6.29 -9.68 12.20
CA GLY A 8 5.22 -10.14 11.29
C GLY A 8 4.94 -9.23 10.10
N HIS A 9 5.76 -8.20 9.86
CA HIS A 9 5.63 -7.30 8.72
C HIS A 9 6.85 -7.42 7.78
N ALA A 10 6.63 -7.13 6.50
CA ALA A 10 7.67 -6.99 5.48
C ALA A 10 7.58 -5.61 4.83
N GLU A 11 8.72 -5.03 4.41
CA GLU A 11 8.73 -3.77 3.66
C GLU A 11 8.42 -4.02 2.19
N LEU A 12 7.54 -3.20 1.60
CA LEU A 12 7.25 -3.19 0.17
C LEU A 12 7.72 -1.87 -0.44
N SER A 13 8.73 -1.94 -1.31
CA SER A 13 9.30 -0.79 -2.02
C SER A 13 9.09 -0.96 -3.53
N MET A 14 8.56 0.06 -4.20
CA MET A 14 8.24 0.02 -5.63
C MET A 14 8.47 1.38 -6.31
N TYR A 15 8.75 1.36 -7.62
CA TYR A 15 8.80 2.55 -8.45
C TYR A 15 7.45 2.79 -9.13
N LEU A 16 6.91 3.99 -8.94
CA LEU A 16 5.68 4.43 -9.59
C LEU A 16 5.96 5.72 -10.37
N PRO A 17 5.28 5.97 -11.49
CA PRO A 17 5.25 7.29 -12.12
C PRO A 17 4.92 8.36 -11.08
N LYS A 18 5.69 9.46 -11.08
CA LYS A 18 5.56 10.53 -10.06
C LYS A 18 4.14 11.08 -9.99
N GLU A 19 3.49 11.24 -11.13
CA GLU A 19 2.12 11.72 -11.22
C GLU A 19 1.13 10.73 -10.60
N LEU A 20 1.32 9.43 -10.84
CA LEU A 20 0.47 8.39 -10.27
C LEU A 20 0.56 8.37 -8.75
N LYS A 21 1.79 8.38 -8.20
CA LYS A 21 2.01 8.47 -6.75
C LYS A 21 1.37 9.73 -6.16
N SER A 22 1.45 10.86 -6.86
CA SER A 22 0.88 12.13 -6.41
C SER A 22 -0.64 12.08 -6.36
N LYS A 23 -1.29 11.58 -7.42
CA LYS A 23 -2.74 11.37 -7.46
C LYS A 23 -3.19 10.41 -6.36
N PHE A 24 -2.47 9.31 -6.16
CA PHE A 24 -2.76 8.34 -5.10
C PHE A 24 -2.67 8.98 -3.71
N LYS A 25 -1.59 9.74 -3.43
CA LYS A 25 -1.42 10.46 -2.16
C LYS A 25 -2.57 11.45 -1.90
N VAL A 26 -2.94 12.24 -2.90
CA VAL A 26 -4.06 13.19 -2.79
C VAL A 26 -5.38 12.46 -2.54
N ALA A 27 -5.63 11.35 -3.23
CA ALA A 27 -6.84 10.55 -3.05
C ALA A 27 -6.94 9.95 -1.64
N CYS A 28 -5.82 9.49 -1.07
CA CYS A 28 -5.73 8.99 0.31
C CYS A 28 -5.98 10.12 1.32
N ALA A 29 -5.35 11.27 1.13
CA ALA A 29 -5.51 12.43 2.01
C ALA A 29 -6.95 12.96 2.05
N LYS A 30 -7.64 13.01 0.90
CA LYS A 30 -9.05 13.40 0.82
C LYS A 30 -9.99 12.49 1.60
N ARG A 31 -9.57 11.25 1.87
CA ARG A 31 -10.36 10.23 2.58
C ARG A 31 -9.91 10.06 4.03
N ASP A 32 -8.92 10.82 4.47
CA ASP A 32 -8.27 10.68 5.78
C ASP A 32 -7.78 9.25 6.06
N ARG A 33 -7.22 8.60 5.03
CA ARG A 33 -6.67 7.24 5.13
C ARG A 33 -5.18 7.24 4.79
N PRO A 34 -4.31 6.59 5.58
CA PRO A 34 -2.90 6.46 5.26
C PRO A 34 -2.66 5.62 4.00
N MET A 35 -1.65 5.99 3.21
CA MET A 35 -1.31 5.29 1.96
C MET A 35 -1.02 3.80 2.19
N SER A 36 -0.40 3.44 3.32
CA SER A 36 -0.08 2.05 3.67
C SER A 36 -1.33 1.19 3.82
N GLU A 37 -2.38 1.73 4.42
CA GLU A 37 -3.64 1.02 4.62
C GLU A 37 -4.36 0.79 3.29
N ILE A 38 -4.48 1.83 2.45
CA ILE A 38 -5.10 1.67 1.13
C ILE A 38 -4.27 0.73 0.25
N THR A 39 -2.94 0.81 0.31
CA THR A 39 -2.06 -0.12 -0.43
C THR A 39 -2.26 -1.56 0.04
N ARG A 40 -2.35 -1.80 1.36
CA ARG A 40 -2.65 -3.13 1.92
C ARG A 40 -4.00 -3.65 1.43
N GLN A 41 -5.05 -2.82 1.51
CA GLN A 41 -6.38 -3.19 1.04
C GLN A 41 -6.37 -3.58 -0.44
N LEU A 42 -5.72 -2.78 -1.30
CA LEU A 42 -5.63 -3.08 -2.74
C LEU A 42 -4.87 -4.38 -3.01
N ILE A 43 -3.83 -4.69 -2.24
CA ILE A 43 -3.10 -5.96 -2.34
C ILE A 43 -3.99 -7.13 -1.90
N GLU A 44 -4.70 -7.00 -0.79
CA GLU A 44 -5.62 -8.03 -0.29
C GLU A 44 -6.77 -8.28 -1.27
N GLU A 45 -7.38 -7.23 -1.81
CA GLU A 45 -8.43 -7.31 -2.82
C GLU A 45 -7.94 -8.00 -4.09
N TRP A 46 -6.71 -7.68 -4.53
CA TRP A 46 -6.10 -8.34 -5.67
C TRP A 46 -5.88 -9.83 -5.41
N LEU A 47 -5.27 -10.20 -4.28
CA LEU A 47 -5.02 -11.60 -3.94
C LEU A 47 -6.31 -12.41 -3.77
N LYS A 48 -7.33 -11.84 -3.14
CA LYS A 48 -8.67 -12.46 -3.04
C LYS A 48 -9.27 -12.74 -4.41
N LYS A 49 -9.14 -11.79 -5.34
CA LYS A 49 -9.61 -11.96 -6.70
C LYS A 49 -8.87 -13.08 -7.44
N GLU A 50 -7.57 -13.24 -7.17
CA GLU A 50 -6.75 -14.31 -7.74
C GLU A 50 -6.91 -15.66 -7.01
N GLY A 51 -7.66 -15.72 -5.90
CA GLY A 51 -7.86 -16.95 -5.12
C GLY A 51 -6.66 -17.32 -4.23
N GLU A 52 -5.75 -16.38 -3.99
CA GLU A 52 -4.52 -16.56 -3.21
C GLU A 52 -4.66 -16.07 -1.76
N LEU A 53 -5.84 -15.59 -1.39
CA LEU A 53 -6.16 -15.11 -0.04
C LEU A 53 -7.64 -15.38 0.26
N ASP A 54 -7.91 -16.10 1.35
CA ASP A 54 -9.27 -16.40 1.85
C ASP A 54 -9.93 -15.21 2.57
#